data_AF-A0A7C7C0X5-F1
#
_entry.id   AF-A0A7C7C0X5-F1
#
_cell.length_a   1.000
_cell.length_b   1.000
_cell.length_c   1.000
_cell.angle_alpha   90.00
_cell.angle_beta   90.00
_cell.angle_gamma   90.00
#
_symmetry.space_group_name_H-M   'P 1'
#
loop_
_entity.id
_entity.type
_entity.pdbx_description
1 polymer ?
#
loop_
_entity_poly.entity_id
_entity_poly.type
_entity_poly.pdbx_seq_one_letter_code
_entity_poly.pdbx_strand_id
1 'polypeptide(L)'
;MNLLSKTTNAVPDGLAYFVDQIPEQSDFLEEVISGLSQSPKSIPPKFFYDETGSYLFNKICETPEYYVTRTEIALLNNNGTEISALIGTASNVMEYGCGSSLKINALLSALHEPAEYLAIDISHEHLIQTAKSVAKTFPAVKVGALCADFMEIVDLPKEFGVTGKAPLLFFPGSTIGNQTPGEAGQFLGRVRNLLGANGSILIGVDLKKDKNILNRAYDDAEGFTAAFNLNLLKRMKNELKAEVDVGSFYHLAFFNEQQSRVEMHLVSKRAQTITFEGSTFEFLPDETIHTENSYKYSLKEFSKIAENNGFTVRKTWTDQDELFSIQYLVSV
;
A
#
# COMPACT_ATOMS: atom_id res chain seq x y z
N MET A 1 -15.64 -16.48 -25.64
CA MET A 1 -16.84 -15.70 -25.98
C MET A 1 -17.51 -15.35 -24.65
N ASN A 2 -17.43 -14.08 -24.27
CA ASN A 2 -18.04 -13.38 -23.12
C ASN A 2 -18.05 -14.03 -21.73
N LEU A 3 -17.10 -13.62 -20.88
CA LEU A 3 -17.28 -13.42 -19.44
C LEU A 3 -16.70 -12.04 -19.09
N LEU A 4 -17.38 -10.99 -19.54
CA LEU A 4 -17.23 -9.63 -19.02
C LEU A 4 -18.59 -9.27 -18.42
N SER A 5 -18.90 -9.80 -17.24
CA SER A 5 -19.82 -9.13 -16.34
C SER A 5 -19.01 -8.08 -15.57
N LYS A 6 -18.57 -7.02 -16.26
CA LYS A 6 -18.14 -5.80 -15.57
C LYS A 6 -19.43 -5.17 -15.05
N THR A 7 -19.75 -5.44 -13.81
CA THR A 7 -20.78 -4.75 -13.03
C THR A 7 -20.47 -3.26 -13.11
N THR A 8 -21.23 -2.53 -13.92
CA THR A 8 -21.25 -1.06 -13.85
C THR A 8 -21.94 -0.70 -12.53
N ASN A 9 -21.14 -0.61 -11.46
CA ASN A 9 -21.61 -0.11 -10.18
C ASN A 9 -22.05 1.36 -10.35
N ALA A 10 -23.06 1.78 -9.58
CA ALA A 10 -23.51 3.17 -9.60
C ALA A 10 -22.33 4.09 -9.23
N VAL A 11 -22.10 5.13 -10.04
CA VAL A 11 -21.04 6.10 -9.77
C VAL A 11 -21.40 6.86 -8.48
N PRO A 12 -20.58 6.79 -7.41
CA PRO A 12 -20.86 7.51 -6.18
C PRO A 12 -20.90 9.03 -6.41
N ASP A 13 -21.85 9.71 -5.77
CA ASP A 13 -21.98 11.17 -5.87
C ASP A 13 -20.65 11.90 -5.58
N GLY A 14 -20.26 12.78 -6.50
CA GLY A 14 -19.02 13.56 -6.41
C GLY A 14 -17.83 12.97 -7.16
N LEU A 15 -17.94 11.75 -7.71
CA LEU A 15 -16.92 11.15 -8.57
C LEU A 15 -17.33 11.22 -10.05
N ALA A 16 -16.33 11.34 -10.93
CA ALA A 16 -16.55 11.34 -12.38
C ALA A 16 -16.87 9.94 -12.91
N TYR A 17 -16.28 8.90 -12.32
CA TYR A 17 -16.54 7.50 -12.63
C TYR A 17 -16.06 6.61 -11.48
N PHE A 18 -16.61 5.39 -11.42
CA PHE A 18 -16.22 4.35 -10.48
C PHE A 18 -16.26 2.98 -11.15
N VAL A 19 -15.24 2.16 -10.92
CA VAL A 19 -15.16 0.78 -11.41
C VAL A 19 -14.75 -0.11 -10.25
N ASP A 20 -15.42 -1.25 -10.11
CA ASP A 20 -15.06 -2.27 -9.12
C ASP A 20 -14.57 -3.54 -9.84
N GLN A 21 -13.37 -3.98 -9.50
CA GLN A 21 -12.69 -5.14 -10.09
C GLN A 21 -12.33 -6.21 -9.04
N ILE A 22 -12.69 -6.02 -7.76
CA ILE A 22 -12.34 -6.99 -6.72
C ILE A 22 -13.31 -8.19 -6.77
N PRO A 23 -12.82 -9.44 -6.78
CA PRO A 23 -13.68 -10.61 -6.64
C PRO A 23 -14.30 -10.72 -5.24
N GLU A 24 -15.48 -11.32 -5.11
CA GLU A 24 -16.15 -11.52 -3.81
C GLU A 24 -15.30 -12.35 -2.81
N GLN A 25 -15.67 -12.28 -1.52
CA GLN A 25 -15.05 -12.84 -0.29
C GLN A 25 -14.31 -14.19 -0.31
N SER A 26 -14.38 -15.01 -1.38
CA SER A 26 -13.74 -16.32 -1.44
C SER A 26 -12.22 -16.29 -1.23
N ASP A 27 -11.56 -15.16 -1.53
CA ASP A 27 -10.11 -15.01 -1.40
C ASP A 27 -9.61 -15.03 0.06
N PHE A 28 -10.35 -14.44 1.00
CA PHE A 28 -9.86 -14.33 2.39
C PHE A 28 -9.81 -15.68 3.10
N LEU A 29 -10.85 -16.51 2.95
CA LEU A 29 -10.89 -17.84 3.55
C LEU A 29 -9.76 -18.74 3.00
N GLU A 30 -9.64 -18.79 1.67
CA GLU A 30 -8.67 -19.66 1.00
C GLU A 30 -7.24 -19.27 1.34
N GLU A 31 -6.90 -17.98 1.34
CA GLU A 31 -5.55 -17.52 1.67
C GLU A 31 -5.21 -17.69 3.16
N VAL A 32 -6.16 -17.49 4.08
CA VAL A 32 -5.91 -17.75 5.51
C VAL A 32 -5.72 -19.24 5.76
N ILE A 33 -6.52 -20.13 5.15
CA ILE A 33 -6.30 -21.57 5.25
C ILE A 33 -4.92 -21.94 4.71
N SER A 34 -4.60 -21.52 3.48
CA SER A 34 -3.31 -21.77 2.84
C SER A 34 -2.15 -21.30 3.71
N GLY A 35 -2.25 -20.10 4.25
CA GLY A 35 -1.24 -19.46 5.08
C GLY A 35 -1.02 -20.13 6.44
N LEU A 36 -2.10 -20.56 7.11
CA LEU A 36 -2.01 -21.27 8.38
C LEU A 36 -1.63 -22.75 8.24
N SER A 37 -1.78 -23.34 7.04
CA SER A 37 -1.30 -24.69 6.71
C SER A 37 0.21 -24.76 6.46
N GLN A 38 0.90 -23.64 6.32
CA GLN A 38 2.34 -23.59 6.04
C GLN A 38 3.19 -23.65 7.33
N SER A 39 4.48 -23.96 7.15
CA SER A 39 5.51 -23.85 8.19
C SER A 39 6.73 -23.13 7.59
N PRO A 40 7.01 -21.87 7.97
CA PRO A 40 6.29 -21.06 8.95
C PRO A 40 4.89 -20.65 8.50
N LYS A 41 4.00 -20.37 9.46
CA LYS A 41 2.65 -19.85 9.19
C LYS A 41 2.73 -18.38 8.77
N SER A 42 1.93 -17.97 7.79
CA SER A 42 1.89 -16.57 7.34
C SER A 42 0.51 -16.17 6.85
N ILE A 43 0.11 -14.91 7.04
CA ILE A 43 -1.11 -14.36 6.43
C ILE A 43 -0.77 -13.06 5.70
N PRO A 44 -1.21 -12.86 4.45
CA PRO A 44 -0.87 -11.67 3.66
C PRO A 44 -1.35 -10.35 4.30
N PRO A 45 -0.53 -9.27 4.21
CA PRO A 45 -0.84 -7.98 4.83
C PRO A 45 -2.01 -7.24 4.16
N LYS A 46 -2.44 -7.64 2.95
CA LYS A 46 -3.64 -7.06 2.32
C LYS A 46 -4.89 -7.22 3.20
N PHE A 47 -4.93 -8.24 4.05
CA PHE A 47 -6.02 -8.47 5.00
C PHE A 47 -5.96 -7.60 6.26
N PHE A 48 -5.00 -6.68 6.39
CA PHE A 48 -5.11 -5.67 7.45
C PHE A 48 -6.17 -4.62 7.17
N TYR A 49 -6.47 -4.33 5.90
CA TYR A 49 -7.15 -3.09 5.51
C TYR A 49 -8.69 -3.21 5.40
N ASP A 50 -9.32 -3.85 6.39
CA ASP A 50 -10.75 -3.61 6.63
C ASP A 50 -10.97 -2.17 7.18
N GLU A 51 -12.22 -1.81 7.48
CA GLU A 51 -12.54 -0.48 8.05
C GLU A 51 -11.74 -0.22 9.33
N THR A 52 -11.67 -1.21 10.23
CA THR A 52 -10.98 -1.06 11.52
C THR A 52 -9.48 -0.94 11.34
N GLY A 53 -8.87 -1.78 10.51
CA GLY A 53 -7.43 -1.72 10.27
C GLY A 53 -7.02 -0.48 9.51
N SER A 54 -7.83 0.02 8.57
CA SER A 54 -7.57 1.29 7.90
C SER A 54 -7.60 2.47 8.89
N TYR A 55 -8.56 2.48 9.82
CA TYR A 55 -8.59 3.46 10.91
C TYR A 55 -7.34 3.36 11.81
N LEU A 56 -6.93 2.15 12.19
CA LEU A 56 -5.74 1.93 13.02
C LEU A 56 -4.46 2.36 12.30
N PHE A 57 -4.34 2.09 11.00
CA PHE A 57 -3.19 2.55 10.20
C PHE A 57 -3.11 4.08 10.13
N ASN A 58 -4.25 4.77 10.03
CA ASN A 58 -4.26 6.23 10.13
C ASN A 58 -3.75 6.71 11.50
N LYS A 59 -4.06 5.99 12.59
CA LYS A 59 -3.50 6.27 13.92
C LYS A 59 -2.01 6.00 14.01
N ILE A 60 -1.52 4.91 13.41
CA ILE A 60 -0.09 4.63 13.29
C ILE A 60 0.61 5.81 12.60
N CYS A 61 0.03 6.34 11.52
CA CYS A 61 0.59 7.49 10.80
C CYS A 61 0.71 8.79 11.62
N GLU A 62 -0.03 8.90 12.74
CA GLU A 62 -0.02 10.04 13.65
C GLU A 62 0.99 9.87 14.80
N THR A 63 1.54 8.67 15.03
CA THR A 63 2.44 8.42 16.16
C THR A 63 3.80 9.12 15.98
N PRO A 64 4.45 9.54 17.09
CA PRO A 64 5.78 10.13 17.01
C PRO A 64 6.83 9.15 16.50
N GLU A 65 6.65 7.85 16.68
CA GLU A 65 7.58 6.82 16.21
C GLU A 65 7.49 6.60 14.69
N TYR A 66 6.30 6.66 14.09
CA TYR A 66 6.11 6.38 12.66
C TYR A 66 6.42 7.59 11.76
N TYR A 67 7.71 7.77 11.46
CA TYR A 67 8.21 8.92 10.70
C TYR A 67 7.82 8.96 9.22
N VAL A 68 7.44 7.83 8.62
CA VAL A 68 7.27 7.68 7.17
C VAL A 68 6.32 8.73 6.60
N THR A 69 5.09 8.80 7.13
CA THR A 69 4.02 9.66 6.58
C THR A 69 4.39 11.14 6.64
N ARG A 70 4.84 11.63 7.80
CA ARG A 70 5.21 13.04 7.97
C ARG A 70 6.43 13.44 7.13
N THR A 71 7.40 12.55 6.99
CA THR A 71 8.63 12.79 6.22
C THR A 71 8.31 12.88 4.73
N GLU A 72 7.49 11.95 4.22
CA GLU A 72 7.07 11.93 2.82
C GLU A 72 6.24 13.17 2.45
N ILE A 73 5.29 13.58 3.29
CA ILE A 73 4.49 14.81 3.08
C ILE A 73 5.40 16.05 3.06
N ALA A 74 6.36 16.15 4.00
CA ALA A 74 7.32 17.25 4.02
C ALA A 74 8.16 17.29 2.73
N LEU A 75 8.58 16.13 2.21
CA LEU A 75 9.32 16.06 0.95
C LEU A 75 8.49 16.50 -0.25
N LEU A 76 7.22 16.09 -0.35
CA LEU A 76 6.31 16.54 -1.40
C LEU A 76 6.14 18.06 -1.38
N ASN A 77 5.91 18.63 -0.19
CA ASN A 77 5.72 20.07 -0.03
C ASN A 77 6.99 20.87 -0.36
N ASN A 78 8.14 20.43 0.15
CA ASN A 78 9.40 21.16 -0.02
C ASN A 78 9.95 21.09 -1.44
N ASN A 79 9.66 20.01 -2.18
CA ASN A 79 10.19 19.78 -3.52
C ASN A 79 9.13 19.93 -4.62
N GLY A 80 7.92 20.39 -4.28
CA GLY A 80 6.77 20.45 -5.17
C GLY A 80 7.03 21.17 -6.49
N THR A 81 7.80 22.27 -6.47
CA THR A 81 8.18 23.01 -7.69
C THR A 81 9.02 22.17 -8.65
N GLU A 82 10.03 21.44 -8.15
CA GLU A 82 10.87 20.59 -9.00
C GLU A 82 10.11 19.35 -9.49
N ILE A 83 9.30 18.76 -8.61
CA ILE A 83 8.41 17.64 -8.94
C ILE A 83 7.46 18.04 -10.08
N SER A 84 6.78 19.19 -9.96
CA SER A 84 5.87 19.68 -11.00
C SER A 84 6.60 20.01 -12.30
N ALA A 85 7.83 20.53 -12.24
CA ALA A 85 8.60 20.83 -13.45
C ALA A 85 8.97 19.54 -14.23
N LEU A 86 9.24 18.44 -13.52
CA LEU A 86 9.56 17.15 -14.12
C LEU A 86 8.33 16.44 -14.71
N ILE A 87 7.18 16.56 -14.06
CA ILE A 87 5.91 15.95 -14.50
C ILE A 87 5.27 16.77 -15.63
N GLY A 88 5.42 18.09 -15.61
CA GLY A 88 4.81 19.00 -16.58
C GLY A 88 3.39 19.41 -16.20
N THR A 89 2.64 19.92 -17.18
CA THR A 89 1.31 20.49 -16.97
C THR A 89 0.21 19.50 -17.28
N ALA A 90 -1.00 19.67 -16.71
CA ALA A 90 -2.18 18.87 -17.05
C ALA A 90 -1.91 17.37 -17.07
N SER A 91 -1.25 16.90 -16.02
CA SER A 91 -0.93 15.50 -15.78
C SER A 91 -2.18 14.68 -15.44
N ASN A 92 -2.19 13.42 -15.89
CA ASN A 92 -3.10 12.39 -15.43
C ASN A 92 -2.37 11.60 -14.33
N VAL A 93 -2.85 11.67 -13.09
CA VAL A 93 -2.22 11.03 -11.93
C VAL A 93 -3.04 9.80 -11.53
N MET A 94 -2.40 8.65 -11.40
CA MET A 94 -2.97 7.47 -10.78
C MET A 94 -2.29 7.25 -9.44
N GLU A 95 -3.03 6.93 -8.39
CA GLU A 95 -2.44 6.56 -7.09
C GLU A 95 -2.77 5.11 -6.78
N TYR A 96 -1.73 4.31 -6.53
CA TYR A 96 -1.88 2.96 -5.98
C TYR A 96 -1.81 3.00 -4.47
N GLY A 97 -2.83 2.45 -3.80
CA GLY A 97 -2.94 2.44 -2.34
C GLY A 97 -3.20 3.85 -1.80
N CYS A 98 -4.35 4.43 -2.17
CA CYS A 98 -4.64 5.84 -1.93
C CYS A 98 -4.76 6.23 -0.45
N GLY A 99 -4.94 5.26 0.47
CA GLY A 99 -4.81 5.47 1.91
C GLY A 99 -5.49 6.77 2.38
N SER A 100 -4.81 7.59 3.17
CA SER A 100 -5.29 8.94 3.51
C SER A 100 -5.08 9.93 2.35
N SER A 101 -6.03 10.87 2.15
CA SER A 101 -5.89 11.93 1.13
C SER A 101 -4.72 12.90 1.33
N LEU A 102 -4.00 12.85 2.45
CA LEU A 102 -2.97 13.83 2.81
C LEU A 102 -1.83 13.91 1.78
N LYS A 103 -1.32 12.76 1.33
CA LYS A 103 -0.16 12.68 0.43
C LYS A 103 -0.51 13.10 -0.99
N ILE A 104 -1.64 12.61 -1.50
CA ILE A 104 -2.13 13.03 -2.80
C ILE A 104 -2.54 14.50 -2.82
N ASN A 105 -3.09 15.05 -1.73
CA ASN A 105 -3.35 16.48 -1.63
C ASN A 105 -2.05 17.30 -1.73
N ALA A 106 -0.96 16.86 -1.08
CA ALA A 106 0.33 17.52 -1.18
C ALA A 106 0.87 17.47 -2.62
N LEU A 107 0.78 16.31 -3.29
CA LEU A 107 1.21 16.17 -4.69
C LEU A 107 0.35 17.04 -5.62
N LEU A 108 -0.98 16.90 -5.61
CA LEU A 108 -1.88 17.65 -6.51
C LEU A 108 -1.77 19.16 -6.31
N SER A 109 -1.53 19.63 -5.08
CA SER A 109 -1.30 21.06 -4.81
C SER A 109 0.00 21.57 -5.41
N ALA A 110 1.01 20.71 -5.57
CA ALA A 110 2.28 21.07 -6.17
C ALA A 110 2.22 21.09 -7.71
N LEU A 111 1.35 20.28 -8.32
CA LEU A 111 1.28 20.12 -9.78
C LEU A 111 0.63 21.33 -10.47
N HIS A 112 1.17 21.68 -11.64
CA HIS A 112 0.61 22.74 -12.47
C HIS A 112 -0.60 22.23 -13.28
N GLU A 113 -1.80 22.64 -12.83
CA GLU A 113 -3.10 22.34 -13.45
C GLU A 113 -3.33 20.83 -13.68
N PRO A 114 -3.23 19.95 -12.66
CA PRO A 114 -3.49 18.51 -12.85
C PRO A 114 -4.89 18.29 -13.44
N ALA A 115 -5.00 17.43 -14.46
CA ALA A 115 -6.23 17.28 -15.23
C ALA A 115 -7.13 16.19 -14.66
N GLU A 116 -6.54 15.06 -14.28
CA GLU A 116 -7.26 13.87 -13.85
C GLU A 116 -6.51 13.17 -12.73
N TYR A 117 -7.27 12.68 -11.74
CA TYR A 117 -6.78 11.87 -10.64
C TYR A 117 -7.60 10.58 -10.55
N LEU A 118 -6.92 9.43 -10.60
CA LEU A 118 -7.52 8.10 -10.42
C LEU A 118 -7.00 7.47 -9.13
N ALA A 119 -7.88 7.34 -8.14
CA ALA A 119 -7.61 6.61 -6.91
C ALA A 119 -7.77 5.10 -7.15
N ILE A 120 -6.80 4.29 -6.73
CA ILE A 120 -6.82 2.83 -6.88
C ILE A 120 -6.51 2.18 -5.54
N ASP A 121 -7.42 1.38 -5.02
CA ASP A 121 -7.28 0.73 -3.72
C ASP A 121 -8.13 -0.55 -3.63
N ILE A 122 -7.76 -1.45 -2.72
CA ILE A 122 -8.51 -2.68 -2.44
C ILE A 122 -9.67 -2.44 -1.47
N SER A 123 -9.63 -1.36 -0.68
CA SER A 123 -10.64 -1.05 0.33
C SER A 123 -11.78 -0.21 -0.25
N HIS A 124 -12.89 -0.85 -0.62
CA HIS A 124 -14.02 -0.23 -1.35
C HIS A 124 -14.57 1.05 -0.70
N GLU A 125 -15.02 0.99 0.55
CA GLU A 125 -15.63 2.14 1.24
C GLU A 125 -14.61 3.26 1.47
N HIS A 126 -13.39 2.89 1.87
CA HIS A 126 -12.30 3.83 2.15
C HIS A 126 -11.87 4.56 0.88
N LEU A 127 -11.74 3.84 -0.24
CA LEU A 127 -11.46 4.39 -1.56
C LEU A 127 -12.49 5.46 -1.94
N ILE A 128 -13.78 5.16 -1.82
CA ILE A 128 -14.85 6.09 -2.18
C ILE A 128 -14.78 7.36 -1.32
N GLN A 129 -14.55 7.21 -0.01
CA GLN A 129 -14.43 8.35 0.90
C GLN A 129 -13.23 9.24 0.56
N THR A 130 -12.06 8.64 0.35
CA THR A 130 -10.83 9.36 -0.03
C THR A 130 -11.01 10.07 -1.37
N ALA A 131 -11.51 9.39 -2.40
CA ALA A 131 -11.74 9.98 -3.71
C ALA A 131 -12.71 11.17 -3.66
N LYS A 132 -13.81 11.06 -2.90
CA LYS A 132 -14.76 12.18 -2.71
C LYS A 132 -14.13 13.37 -1.99
N SER A 133 -13.29 13.11 -0.99
CA SER A 133 -12.54 14.14 -0.28
C SER A 133 -11.59 14.90 -1.21
N VAL A 134 -10.88 14.17 -2.09
CA VAL A 134 -10.00 14.78 -3.10
C VAL A 134 -10.81 15.58 -4.12
N ALA A 135 -11.92 15.05 -4.64
CA ALA A 135 -12.80 15.75 -5.58
C ALA A 135 -13.33 17.07 -5.02
N LYS A 136 -13.69 17.10 -3.73
CA LYS A 136 -14.10 18.32 -3.03
C LYS A 136 -12.95 19.32 -2.86
N THR A 137 -11.73 18.83 -2.63
CA THR A 137 -10.53 19.66 -2.42
C THR A 137 -10.02 20.26 -3.72
N PHE A 138 -10.14 19.53 -4.84
CA PHE A 138 -9.70 19.96 -6.17
C PHE A 138 -10.84 19.92 -7.20
N PRO A 139 -11.79 20.87 -7.17
CA PRO A 139 -12.96 20.85 -8.07
C PRO A 139 -12.64 20.92 -9.57
N ALA A 140 -11.44 21.37 -9.94
CA ALA A 140 -10.97 21.44 -11.32
C ALA A 140 -10.37 20.11 -11.82
N VAL A 141 -10.06 19.17 -10.92
CA VAL A 141 -9.48 17.87 -11.26
C VAL A 141 -10.61 16.87 -11.49
N LYS A 142 -10.59 16.17 -12.62
CA LYS A 142 -11.50 15.03 -12.84
C LYS A 142 -11.07 13.88 -11.92
N VAL A 143 -11.89 13.53 -10.93
CA VAL A 143 -11.56 12.46 -9.98
C VAL A 143 -12.37 11.19 -10.26
N GLY A 144 -11.66 10.09 -10.49
CA GLY A 144 -12.24 8.75 -10.60
C GLY A 144 -11.71 7.79 -9.54
N ALA A 145 -12.39 6.68 -9.36
CA ALA A 145 -11.99 5.63 -8.43
C ALA A 145 -12.06 4.24 -9.08
N LEU A 146 -11.08 3.40 -8.77
CA LEU A 146 -11.02 2.01 -9.20
C LEU A 146 -10.73 1.12 -7.99
N CYS A 147 -11.71 0.29 -7.62
CA CYS A 147 -11.55 -0.72 -6.59
C CYS A 147 -10.85 -1.93 -7.19
N ALA A 148 -9.59 -2.18 -6.83
CA ALA A 148 -8.78 -3.25 -7.41
C ALA A 148 -7.60 -3.62 -6.49
N ASP A 149 -7.16 -4.88 -6.56
CA ASP A 149 -5.85 -5.25 -6.06
C ASP A 149 -4.78 -4.75 -7.05
N PHE A 150 -4.14 -3.64 -6.71
CA PHE A 150 -3.12 -3.01 -7.55
C PHE A 150 -1.78 -3.76 -7.57
N MET A 151 -1.61 -4.80 -6.74
CA MET A 151 -0.47 -5.70 -6.85
C MET A 151 -0.63 -6.67 -8.00
N GLU A 152 -1.87 -6.94 -8.44
CA GLU A 152 -2.18 -7.77 -9.60
C GLU A 152 -2.25 -6.95 -10.91
N ILE A 153 -2.76 -7.57 -11.97
CA ILE A 153 -2.97 -6.87 -13.25
C ILE A 153 -4.19 -5.96 -13.13
N VAL A 154 -3.98 -4.66 -13.36
CA VAL A 154 -5.03 -3.64 -13.32
C VAL A 154 -5.44 -3.23 -14.74
N ASP A 155 -6.74 -3.33 -15.04
CA ASP A 155 -7.33 -2.76 -16.24
C ASP A 155 -7.74 -1.30 -15.97
N LEU A 156 -7.10 -0.34 -16.65
CA LEU A 156 -7.50 1.06 -16.50
C LEU A 156 -8.92 1.32 -17.07
N PRO A 157 -9.74 2.12 -16.38
CA PRO A 157 -11.04 2.56 -16.90
C PRO A 157 -10.88 3.29 -18.23
N LYS A 158 -11.82 3.10 -19.16
CA LYS A 158 -11.79 3.75 -20.49
C LYS A 158 -11.90 5.27 -20.39
N GLU A 159 -12.45 5.73 -19.28
CA GLU A 159 -12.63 7.13 -18.92
C GLU A 159 -11.32 7.81 -18.55
N PHE A 160 -10.29 7.05 -18.12
CA PHE A 160 -9.02 7.61 -17.67
C PHE A 160 -8.08 7.92 -18.83
N GLY A 161 -7.40 9.08 -18.77
CA GLY A 161 -6.28 9.42 -19.65
C GLY A 161 -6.67 9.82 -21.08
N VAL A 162 -7.93 10.23 -21.31
CA VAL A 162 -8.47 10.56 -22.64
C VAL A 162 -7.71 11.70 -23.34
N THR A 163 -6.97 12.52 -22.59
CA THR A 163 -6.14 13.62 -23.10
C THR A 163 -4.91 13.14 -23.90
N GLY A 164 -4.57 11.85 -23.85
CA GLY A 164 -3.43 11.27 -24.58
C GLY A 164 -2.06 11.57 -23.97
N LYS A 165 -2.00 12.28 -22.83
CA LYS A 165 -0.78 12.48 -22.06
C LYS A 165 -0.40 11.21 -21.31
N ALA A 166 0.90 10.93 -21.25
CA ALA A 166 1.41 9.80 -20.50
C ALA A 166 1.06 9.95 -19.00
N PRO A 167 0.54 8.89 -18.36
CA PRO A 167 0.15 8.96 -16.97
C PRO A 167 1.37 8.95 -16.04
N LEU A 168 1.21 9.65 -14.91
CA LEU A 168 2.07 9.53 -13.74
C LEU A 168 1.44 8.52 -12.78
N LEU A 169 2.17 7.46 -12.44
CA LEU A 169 1.82 6.65 -11.27
C LEU A 169 2.44 7.27 -10.02
N PHE A 170 1.62 7.62 -9.04
CA PHE A 170 2.04 7.94 -7.69
C PHE A 170 1.94 6.68 -6.82
N PHE A 171 3.05 6.28 -6.21
CA PHE A 171 3.06 5.11 -5.32
C PHE A 171 3.76 5.44 -4.00
N PRO A 172 3.03 6.05 -3.05
CA PRO A 172 3.62 6.60 -1.83
C PRO A 172 3.73 5.59 -0.69
N GLY A 173 4.29 6.03 0.43
CA GLY A 173 4.24 5.35 1.73
C GLY A 173 5.22 4.20 1.88
N SER A 174 6.08 3.97 0.89
CA SER A 174 6.95 2.80 0.84
C SER A 174 6.19 1.47 0.89
N THR A 175 4.96 1.44 0.38
CA THR A 175 4.16 0.21 0.20
C THR A 175 4.87 -0.82 -0.68
N ILE A 176 5.74 -0.38 -1.60
CA ILE A 176 6.64 -1.27 -2.36
C ILE A 176 7.53 -2.13 -1.46
N GLY A 177 7.84 -1.66 -0.25
CA GLY A 177 8.58 -2.40 0.76
C GLY A 177 7.83 -3.60 1.32
N ASN A 178 6.52 -3.70 1.11
CA ASN A 178 5.75 -4.86 1.56
C ASN A 178 5.99 -6.11 0.71
N GLN A 179 6.63 -5.93 -0.44
CA GLN A 179 7.02 -6.98 -1.37
C GLN A 179 8.47 -7.37 -1.16
N THR A 180 8.80 -8.64 -1.36
CA THR A 180 10.21 -9.04 -1.48
C THR A 180 10.88 -8.29 -2.64
N PRO A 181 12.21 -8.14 -2.68
CA PRO A 181 12.89 -7.46 -3.77
C PRO A 181 12.57 -8.04 -5.16
N GLY A 182 12.32 -9.35 -5.24
CA GLY A 182 11.89 -10.01 -6.47
C GLY A 182 10.48 -9.61 -6.89
N GLU A 183 9.51 -9.67 -5.97
CA GLU A 183 8.12 -9.26 -6.20
C GLU A 183 8.02 -7.75 -6.51
N ALA A 184 8.78 -6.90 -5.82
CA ALA A 184 8.90 -5.48 -6.12
C ALA A 184 9.36 -5.23 -7.56
N GLY A 185 10.35 -6.00 -8.03
CA GLY A 185 10.78 -5.97 -9.42
C GLY A 185 9.67 -6.38 -10.38
N GLN A 186 8.99 -7.50 -10.12
CA GLN A 186 7.86 -7.96 -10.95
C GLN A 186 6.72 -6.92 -11.01
N PHE A 187 6.41 -6.29 -9.88
CA PHE A 187 5.44 -5.20 -9.80
C PHE A 187 5.86 -4.03 -10.69
N LEU A 188 7.11 -3.57 -10.61
CA LEU A 188 7.61 -2.52 -11.50
C LEU A 188 7.52 -2.95 -12.97
N GLY A 189 7.82 -4.20 -13.31
CA GLY A 189 7.65 -4.72 -14.66
C GLY A 189 6.19 -4.65 -15.16
N ARG A 190 5.20 -4.97 -14.30
CA ARG A 190 3.77 -4.81 -14.62
C ARG A 190 3.40 -3.34 -14.83
N VAL A 191 3.84 -2.46 -13.93
CA VAL A 191 3.63 -1.00 -14.06
C VAL A 191 4.27 -0.47 -15.35
N ARG A 192 5.45 -0.94 -15.73
CA ARG A 192 6.10 -0.54 -16.98
C ARG A 192 5.26 -0.87 -18.22
N ASN A 193 4.62 -2.03 -18.22
CA ASN A 193 3.71 -2.44 -19.28
C ASN A 193 2.44 -1.58 -19.29
N LEU A 194 1.89 -1.27 -18.11
CA LEU A 194 0.70 -0.44 -17.96
C LEU A 194 0.91 1.00 -18.45
N LEU A 195 2.00 1.65 -18.03
CA LEU A 195 2.25 3.06 -18.34
C LEU A 195 2.80 3.29 -19.76
N GLY A 196 3.33 2.24 -20.40
CA GLY A 196 3.94 2.34 -21.71
C GLY A 196 5.25 3.15 -21.72
N ALA A 197 5.79 3.38 -22.92
CA ALA A 197 7.16 3.88 -23.12
C ALA A 197 7.42 5.30 -22.60
N ASN A 198 6.37 6.10 -22.42
CA ASN A 198 6.46 7.47 -21.92
C ASN A 198 5.98 7.62 -20.47
N GLY A 199 5.70 6.49 -19.81
CA GLY A 199 5.24 6.43 -18.43
C GLY A 199 6.25 6.94 -17.42
N SER A 200 5.75 7.42 -16.28
CA SER A 200 6.59 7.80 -15.15
C SER A 200 5.97 7.37 -13.83
N ILE A 201 6.84 7.18 -12.82
CA ILE A 201 6.43 6.87 -11.45
C ILE A 201 7.04 7.91 -10.51
N LEU A 202 6.25 8.43 -9.58
CA LEU A 202 6.72 9.09 -8.38
C LEU A 202 6.50 8.14 -7.21
N ILE A 203 7.58 7.52 -6.71
CA ILE A 203 7.51 6.46 -5.71
C ILE A 203 8.18 6.86 -4.40
N GLY A 204 7.53 6.58 -3.27
CA GLY A 204 8.11 6.70 -1.95
C GLY A 204 8.83 5.41 -1.54
N VAL A 205 10.07 5.52 -1.04
CA VAL A 205 10.88 4.37 -0.62
C VAL A 205 11.55 4.71 0.71
N ASP A 206 11.25 3.90 1.73
CA ASP A 206 11.82 4.02 3.07
C ASP A 206 13.25 3.46 3.11
N LEU A 207 14.17 4.26 3.62
CA LEU A 207 15.60 3.98 3.50
C LEU A 207 16.13 3.09 4.63
N LYS A 208 17.27 2.43 4.41
CA LYS A 208 18.00 1.75 5.49
C LYS A 208 18.51 2.79 6.49
N LYS A 209 18.34 2.52 7.78
CA LYS A 209 18.71 3.42 8.88
C LYS A 209 18.89 2.65 10.19
N ASP A 210 19.15 3.35 11.28
CA ASP A 210 19.28 2.76 12.61
C ASP A 210 18.08 1.85 12.96
N LYS A 211 18.38 0.62 13.37
CA LYS A 211 17.36 -0.39 13.65
C LYS A 211 16.42 -0.02 14.79
N ASN A 212 16.84 0.82 15.73
CA ASN A 212 15.95 1.23 16.83
C ASN A 212 14.89 2.22 16.34
N ILE A 213 15.21 3.05 15.34
CA ILE A 213 14.21 3.88 14.67
C ILE A 213 13.18 2.98 13.98
N LEU A 214 13.66 1.98 13.24
CA LEU A 214 12.80 1.03 12.52
C LEU A 214 11.94 0.20 13.48
N ASN A 215 12.51 -0.38 14.53
CA ASN A 215 11.76 -1.17 15.50
C ASN A 215 10.65 -0.34 16.17
N ARG A 216 10.97 0.87 16.64
CA ARG A 216 9.98 1.74 17.29
C ARG A 216 8.85 2.16 16.35
N ALA A 217 9.16 2.41 15.07
CA ALA A 217 8.13 2.78 14.10
C ALA A 217 7.06 1.68 13.93
N TYR A 218 7.39 0.41 14.22
CA TYR A 218 6.46 -0.72 14.10
C TYR A 218 6.06 -1.31 15.45
N ASP A 219 6.43 -0.68 16.56
CA ASP A 219 6.10 -1.08 17.94
C ASP A 219 5.92 0.20 18.78
N ASP A 220 4.94 1.02 18.38
CA ASP A 220 4.65 2.31 18.99
C ASP A 220 4.16 2.18 20.43
N ALA A 221 4.50 3.16 21.28
CA ALA A 221 4.17 3.11 22.71
C ALA A 221 2.66 3.17 23.00
N GLU A 222 1.86 3.69 22.08
CA GLU A 222 0.39 3.78 22.19
C GLU A 222 -0.29 2.44 21.87
N GLY A 223 0.43 1.50 21.27
CA GLY A 223 -0.04 0.16 20.95
C GLY A 223 -0.94 0.09 19.70
N PHE A 224 -0.94 1.12 18.84
CA PHE A 224 -1.75 1.12 17.62
C PHE A 224 -1.26 0.07 16.62
N THR A 225 0.05 -0.12 16.46
CA THR A 225 0.61 -1.16 15.57
C THR A 225 0.31 -2.56 16.08
N ALA A 226 0.34 -2.75 17.40
CA ALA A 226 -0.07 -4.01 18.01
C ALA A 226 -1.57 -4.30 17.78
N ALA A 227 -2.43 -3.29 17.96
CA ALA A 227 -3.86 -3.40 17.71
C ALA A 227 -4.16 -3.66 16.22
N PHE A 228 -3.42 -3.02 15.31
CA PHE A 228 -3.50 -3.20 13.86
C PHE A 228 -3.12 -4.63 13.49
N ASN A 229 -2.03 -5.17 14.02
CA ASN A 229 -1.64 -6.56 13.74
C ASN A 229 -2.67 -7.56 14.28
N LEU A 230 -3.09 -7.40 15.54
CA LEU A 230 -4.10 -8.27 16.18
C LEU A 230 -5.48 -8.16 15.55
N ASN A 231 -5.77 -7.11 14.78
CA ASN A 231 -7.03 -6.96 14.05
C ASN A 231 -7.25 -8.12 13.07
N LEU A 232 -6.19 -8.69 12.51
CA LEU A 232 -6.28 -9.84 11.62
C LEU A 232 -6.98 -11.04 12.26
N LEU A 233 -6.68 -11.33 13.53
CA LEU A 233 -7.36 -12.40 14.28
C LEU A 233 -8.82 -12.04 14.60
N LYS A 234 -9.11 -10.75 14.82
CA LYS A 234 -10.50 -10.28 14.99
C LYS A 234 -11.30 -10.46 13.71
N ARG A 235 -10.71 -10.15 12.55
CA ARG A 235 -11.30 -10.41 11.23
C ARG A 235 -11.58 -11.89 11.03
N MET A 236 -10.60 -12.76 11.26
CA MET A 236 -10.83 -14.22 11.19
C MET A 236 -11.99 -14.67 12.08
N LYS A 237 -12.08 -14.16 13.31
CA LYS A 237 -13.20 -14.46 14.22
C LYS A 237 -14.55 -13.98 13.69
N ASN A 238 -14.61 -12.79 13.12
CA ASN A 238 -15.87 -12.16 12.71
C ASN A 238 -16.36 -12.65 11.34
N GLU A 239 -15.45 -12.73 10.37
CA GLU A 239 -15.72 -13.04 8.96
C GLU A 239 -15.69 -14.56 8.71
N LEU A 240 -14.68 -15.27 9.22
CA LEU A 240 -14.49 -16.71 9.01
C LEU A 240 -15.07 -17.57 10.15
N LYS A 241 -15.71 -16.94 11.14
CA LYS A 241 -16.21 -17.59 12.36
C LYS A 241 -15.15 -18.41 13.09
N ALA A 242 -13.89 -17.96 13.04
CA ALA A 242 -12.80 -18.65 13.69
C ALA A 242 -12.91 -18.67 15.21
N GLU A 243 -12.76 -19.87 15.77
CA GLU A 243 -12.57 -20.12 17.19
C GLU A 243 -11.14 -19.72 17.58
N VAL A 244 -10.94 -18.43 17.81
CA VAL A 244 -9.65 -17.86 18.23
C VAL A 244 -9.84 -16.95 19.44
N ASP A 245 -8.99 -17.15 20.45
CA ASP A 245 -8.81 -16.24 21.57
C ASP A 245 -7.75 -15.20 21.19
N VAL A 246 -8.16 -14.01 20.72
CA VAL A 246 -7.21 -12.96 20.32
C VAL A 246 -6.25 -12.58 21.48
N GLY A 247 -6.69 -12.72 22.73
CA GLY A 247 -5.89 -12.40 23.92
C GLY A 247 -4.73 -13.36 24.16
N SER A 248 -4.74 -14.54 23.52
CA SER A 248 -3.65 -15.52 23.60
C SER A 248 -2.50 -15.25 22.62
N PHE A 249 -2.60 -14.20 21.80
CA PHE A 249 -1.53 -13.74 20.92
C PHE A 249 -0.96 -12.39 21.40
N TYR A 250 0.28 -12.09 21.00
CA TYR A 250 0.86 -10.75 21.12
C TYR A 250 1.57 -10.35 19.83
N HIS A 251 1.68 -9.04 19.63
CA HIS A 251 2.40 -8.46 18.52
C HIS A 251 3.91 -8.51 18.77
N LEU A 252 4.68 -8.85 17.74
CA LEU A 252 6.13 -8.75 17.72
C LEU A 252 6.54 -8.08 16.39
N ALA A 253 7.32 -7.00 16.48
CA ALA A 253 7.98 -6.39 15.34
C ALA A 253 9.49 -6.27 15.58
N PHE A 254 10.29 -6.56 14.56
CA PHE A 254 11.73 -6.38 14.61
C PHE A 254 12.33 -6.17 13.22
N PHE A 255 13.41 -5.40 13.16
CA PHE A 255 14.22 -5.24 11.96
C PHE A 255 15.18 -6.42 11.80
N ASN A 256 14.93 -7.22 10.78
CA ASN A 256 15.83 -8.28 10.32
C ASN A 256 16.97 -7.65 9.50
N GLU A 257 18.11 -7.41 10.14
CA GLU A 257 19.29 -6.78 9.50
C GLU A 257 19.81 -7.58 8.30
N GLN A 258 19.69 -8.92 8.32
CA GLN A 258 20.18 -9.78 7.23
C GLN A 258 19.34 -9.62 5.96
N GLN A 259 18.02 -9.52 6.10
CA GLN A 259 17.10 -9.33 4.98
C GLN A 259 16.81 -7.85 4.67
N SER A 260 17.23 -6.95 5.57
CA SER A 260 16.96 -5.52 5.53
C SER A 260 15.47 -5.18 5.44
N ARG A 261 14.69 -5.77 6.33
CA ARG A 261 13.24 -5.54 6.43
C ARG A 261 12.79 -5.53 7.87
N VAL A 262 11.74 -4.78 8.18
CA VAL A 262 10.96 -5.02 9.40
C VAL A 262 10.06 -6.23 9.14
N GLU A 263 9.95 -7.12 10.11
CA GLU A 263 8.99 -8.22 10.11
C GLU A 263 7.97 -7.99 11.22
N MET A 264 6.69 -8.17 10.92
CA MET A 264 5.62 -8.20 11.91
C MET A 264 5.09 -9.62 12.06
N HIS A 265 4.88 -10.00 13.31
CA HIS A 265 4.41 -11.32 13.69
C HIS A 265 3.31 -11.24 14.76
N LEU A 266 2.43 -12.23 14.74
CA LEU A 266 1.56 -12.58 15.85
C LEU A 266 2.10 -13.84 16.52
N VAL A 267 2.46 -13.73 17.80
CA VAL A 267 3.12 -14.79 18.54
C VAL A 267 2.14 -15.43 19.52
N SER A 268 2.04 -16.76 19.47
CA SER A 268 1.20 -17.53 20.36
C SER A 268 1.79 -17.58 21.78
N LYS A 269 1.03 -17.17 22.79
CA LYS A 269 1.47 -17.20 24.21
C LYS A 269 1.48 -18.60 24.83
N ARG A 270 0.80 -19.56 24.19
CA ARG A 270 0.57 -20.91 24.74
C ARG A 270 0.34 -21.92 23.63
N ALA A 271 0.38 -23.20 23.97
CA ALA A 271 -0.18 -24.21 23.09
C ALA A 271 -1.68 -23.96 22.91
N GLN A 272 -2.16 -23.89 21.68
CA GLN A 272 -3.56 -23.64 21.36
C GLN A 272 -3.91 -24.06 19.94
N THR A 273 -5.19 -23.99 19.61
CA THR A 273 -5.73 -24.38 18.31
C THR A 273 -6.67 -23.29 17.81
N ILE A 274 -6.63 -23.02 16.51
CA ILE A 274 -7.62 -22.21 15.80
C ILE A 274 -8.42 -23.13 14.88
N THR A 275 -9.75 -23.04 14.95
CA THR A 275 -10.67 -23.86 14.14
C THR A 275 -11.67 -22.97 13.40
N PHE A 276 -11.88 -23.21 12.10
CA PHE A 276 -12.93 -22.61 11.27
C PHE A 276 -13.11 -23.41 9.99
N GLU A 277 -14.31 -23.39 9.40
CA GLU A 277 -14.60 -24.02 8.10
C GLU A 277 -14.07 -25.47 7.98
N GLY A 278 -14.21 -26.24 9.06
CA GLY A 278 -13.74 -27.64 9.13
C GLY A 278 -12.21 -27.82 9.17
N SER A 279 -11.44 -26.74 9.13
CA SER A 279 -9.98 -26.74 9.24
C SER A 279 -9.53 -26.50 10.68
N THR A 280 -8.39 -27.09 11.06
CA THR A 280 -7.83 -27.02 12.42
C THR A 280 -6.33 -26.73 12.33
N PHE A 281 -5.87 -25.70 13.03
CA PHE A 281 -4.48 -25.25 13.01
C PHE A 281 -3.92 -25.21 14.43
N GLU A 282 -2.90 -26.02 14.69
CA GLU A 282 -2.22 -26.09 15.98
C GLU A 282 -1.11 -25.03 16.08
N PHE A 283 -0.94 -24.49 17.28
CA PHE A 283 0.11 -23.56 17.64
C PHE A 283 0.84 -24.05 18.88
N LEU A 284 2.17 -24.09 18.82
CA LEU A 284 3.01 -24.23 20.00
C LEU A 284 3.19 -22.87 20.72
N PRO A 285 3.62 -22.85 22.00
CA PRO A 285 4.10 -21.63 22.62
C PRO A 285 5.23 -21.00 21.78
N ASP A 286 5.20 -19.67 21.65
CA ASP A 286 6.14 -18.86 20.86
C ASP A 286 6.13 -19.12 19.34
N GLU A 287 5.22 -19.97 18.85
CA GLU A 287 5.00 -20.11 17.41
C GLU A 287 4.36 -18.84 16.84
N THR A 288 4.85 -18.40 15.68
CA THR A 288 4.45 -17.14 15.07
C THR A 288 3.64 -17.32 13.80
N ILE A 289 2.70 -16.41 13.56
CA ILE A 289 2.15 -16.10 12.24
C ILE A 289 2.94 -14.88 11.73
N HIS A 290 3.65 -15.01 10.61
CA HIS A 290 4.23 -13.85 9.91
C HIS A 290 3.11 -13.08 9.20
N THR A 291 3.05 -11.77 9.38
CA THR A 291 1.92 -10.96 8.91
C THR A 291 2.31 -9.81 7.99
N GLU A 292 3.55 -9.33 8.06
CA GLU A 292 4.04 -8.29 7.16
C GLU A 292 5.56 -8.30 7.02
N ASN A 293 6.04 -7.96 5.84
CA ASN A 293 7.40 -7.47 5.64
C ASN A 293 7.34 -5.98 5.35
N SER A 294 8.36 -5.22 5.75
CA SER A 294 8.60 -3.89 5.22
C SER A 294 10.08 -3.70 4.94
N TYR A 295 10.48 -4.01 3.71
CA TYR A 295 11.83 -3.87 3.19
C TYR A 295 12.26 -2.41 3.15
N LYS A 296 13.51 -2.19 3.57
CA LYS A 296 14.19 -0.90 3.57
C LYS A 296 15.35 -0.96 2.60
N TYR A 297 15.48 0.04 1.76
CA TYR A 297 16.43 0.03 0.64
C TYR A 297 17.48 1.13 0.79
N SER A 298 18.70 0.89 0.33
CA SER A 298 19.55 2.01 -0.08
C SER A 298 19.08 2.53 -1.44
N LEU A 299 19.43 3.78 -1.76
CA LEU A 299 19.13 4.37 -3.08
C LEU A 299 19.69 3.52 -4.23
N LYS A 300 20.91 2.97 -4.06
CA LYS A 300 21.57 2.15 -5.08
C LYS A 300 20.85 0.81 -5.30
N GLU A 301 20.42 0.15 -4.22
CA GLU A 301 19.70 -1.12 -4.32
C GLU A 301 18.35 -0.93 -5.02
N PHE A 302 17.59 0.10 -4.62
CA PHE A 302 16.30 0.38 -5.25
C PHE A 302 16.45 0.77 -6.73
N SER A 303 17.43 1.64 -7.07
CA SER A 303 17.73 1.98 -8.48
C SER A 303 17.99 0.73 -9.31
N LYS A 304 18.72 -0.24 -8.76
CA LYS A 304 19.01 -1.49 -9.47
C LYS A 304 17.76 -2.34 -9.72
N ILE A 305 16.83 -2.38 -8.76
CA ILE A 305 15.54 -3.06 -8.95
C ILE A 305 14.74 -2.36 -10.06
N ALA A 306 14.67 -1.03 -10.05
CA ALA A 306 13.99 -0.26 -11.08
C ALA A 306 14.58 -0.47 -12.49
N GLU A 307 15.90 -0.36 -12.62
CA GLU A 307 16.65 -0.54 -13.88
C GLU A 307 16.44 -1.92 -14.50
N ASN A 308 16.48 -2.96 -13.67
CA ASN A 308 16.26 -4.33 -14.15
C ASN A 308 14.81 -4.58 -14.61
N ASN A 309 13.86 -3.68 -14.28
CA ASN A 309 12.44 -3.83 -14.57
C ASN A 309 11.88 -2.67 -15.43
N GLY A 310 12.73 -2.09 -16.26
CA GLY A 310 12.31 -1.18 -17.32
C GLY A 310 12.12 0.28 -16.91
N PHE A 311 12.69 0.70 -15.78
CA PHE A 311 12.68 2.08 -15.33
C PHE A 311 14.09 2.61 -15.04
N THR A 312 14.33 3.90 -15.28
CA THR A 312 15.53 4.59 -14.77
C THR A 312 15.12 5.62 -13.73
N VAL A 313 15.83 5.65 -12.60
CA VAL A 313 15.67 6.72 -11.60
C VAL A 313 16.28 8.00 -12.16
N ARG A 314 15.43 8.98 -12.46
CA ARG A 314 15.85 10.25 -13.06
C ARG A 314 16.18 11.30 -12.00
N LYS A 315 15.46 11.28 -10.87
CA LYS A 315 15.66 12.22 -9.77
C LYS A 315 15.26 11.56 -8.45
N THR A 316 15.95 11.94 -7.38
CA THR A 316 15.69 11.51 -6.01
C THR A 316 15.68 12.73 -5.10
N TRP A 317 14.76 12.75 -4.15
CA TRP A 317 14.71 13.68 -3.03
C TRP A 317 14.72 12.90 -1.73
N THR A 318 15.54 13.33 -0.78
CA THR A 318 15.62 12.76 0.58
C THR A 318 15.48 13.86 1.61
N ASP A 319 15.04 13.49 2.81
CA ASP A 319 15.12 14.38 3.96
C ASP A 319 16.56 14.50 4.48
N GLN A 320 16.79 15.45 5.40
CA GLN A 320 18.13 15.74 5.93
C GLN A 320 18.71 14.58 6.74
N ASP A 321 17.86 13.76 7.34
CA ASP A 321 18.25 12.60 8.15
C ASP A 321 18.32 11.31 7.31
N GLU A 322 18.14 11.42 5.99
CA GLU A 322 18.12 10.31 5.03
C GLU A 322 17.16 9.18 5.46
N LEU A 323 16.01 9.56 6.03
CA LEU A 323 15.03 8.59 6.50
C LEU A 323 14.22 8.00 5.34
N PHE A 324 13.83 8.84 4.40
CA PHE A 324 12.89 8.49 3.33
C PHE A 324 13.34 9.11 2.02
N SER A 325 12.99 8.45 0.91
CA SER A 325 13.21 9.01 -0.42
C SER A 325 11.93 9.06 -1.23
N ILE A 326 11.75 10.14 -1.98
CA ILE A 326 10.84 10.19 -3.12
C ILE A 326 11.70 10.07 -4.37
N GLN A 327 11.34 9.17 -5.28
CA GLN A 327 12.11 8.90 -6.49
C GLN A 327 11.21 9.06 -7.71
N TYR A 328 11.67 9.84 -8.69
CA TYR A 328 11.02 10.00 -9.98
C TYR A 328 11.68 9.07 -11.00
N LEU A 329 10.91 8.08 -11.46
CA LEU A 329 11.33 7.05 -12.40
C LEU A 329 10.69 7.31 -13.76
N VAL A 330 11.44 7.05 -14.82
CA VAL A 330 10.95 7.12 -16.20
C VAL A 330 11.11 5.79 -16.90
N SER A 331 10.10 5.39 -17.67
CA SER A 331 10.14 4.20 -18.51
C SER A 331 11.35 4.22 -19.45
N VAL A 332 12.05 3.08 -19.60
CA VAL A 332 13.07 2.84 -20.63
C VAL A 332 12.64 1.84 -21.69
#